data_AF-A0A2E3QKL4-F1
#
_entry.id   AF-A0A2E3QKL4-F1
#
_cell.length_a   1.000
_cell.length_b   1.000
_cell.length_c   1.000
_cell.angle_alpha   90.00
_cell.angle_beta   90.00
_cell.angle_gamma   90.00
#
_symmetry.space_group_name_H-M   'P 1'
#
loop_
_entity.id
_entity.type
_entity.pdbx_description
1 polymer ?
#
loop_
_entity_poly.entity_id
_entity_poly.type
_entity_poly.pdbx_seq_one_letter_code
_entity_poly.pdbx_strand_id
1 'polypeptide(L)' 'MIIPWNKLSAPALDGIIEEFVLREGTEYGAIEFSLDQKKSDIKRQLETEEVQITFDINTKTCSIVPIV' A
#
# COMPACT_ATOMS: atom_id res chain seq x y z
N MET A 1 -5.25 9.00 10.95
CA MET A 1 -6.48 9.41 10.24
C MET A 1 -6.68 8.50 9.05
N ILE A 2 -7.90 8.11 8.69
CA ILE A 2 -8.14 7.29 7.49
C ILE A 2 -8.22 8.22 6.28
N ILE A 3 -7.51 7.88 5.20
CA ILE A 3 -7.55 8.61 3.92
C ILE A 3 -8.15 7.68 2.87
N PRO A 4 -9.24 8.08 2.19
CA PRO A 4 -9.77 7.33 1.06
C PRO A 4 -8.72 7.24 -0.05
N TRP A 5 -8.38 6.02 -0.47
CA TRP A 5 -7.35 5.79 -1.49
C TRP A 5 -7.71 6.45 -2.83
N ASN A 6 -9.00 6.55 -3.15
CA ASN A 6 -9.52 7.20 -4.34
C ASN A 6 -9.43 8.74 -4.34
N LYS A 7 -9.02 9.36 -3.21
CA LYS A 7 -8.74 10.81 -3.11
C LYS A 7 -7.27 11.15 -3.31
N LEU A 8 -6.40 10.15 -3.32
CA LEU A 8 -4.97 10.34 -3.59
C LEU A 8 -4.74 10.50 -5.08
N SER A 9 -3.73 11.28 -5.44
CA SER A 9 -3.24 11.28 -6.83
C SER A 9 -2.63 9.92 -7.16
N ALA A 10 -2.73 9.49 -8.41
CA ALA A 10 -2.10 8.25 -8.89
C ALA A 10 -0.64 8.08 -8.45
N PRO A 11 0.26 9.10 -8.58
CA PRO A 11 1.65 8.94 -8.13
C PRO A 11 1.78 8.84 -6.61
N ALA A 12 0.91 9.49 -5.82
CA ALA A 12 0.95 9.36 -4.38
C ALA A 12 0.49 7.97 -3.92
N LEU A 13 -0.57 7.44 -4.53
CA LEU A 13 -1.05 6.09 -4.26
C LEU A 13 0.01 5.05 -4.62
N ASP A 14 0.61 5.14 -5.82
CA ASP A 14 1.66 4.20 -6.25
C ASP A 14 2.87 4.22 -5.31
N GLY A 15 3.33 5.41 -4.90
CA GLY A 15 4.45 5.54 -3.97
C GLY A 15 4.18 4.94 -2.59
N ILE A 16 2.95 5.07 -2.08
CA ILE A 16 2.57 4.46 -0.78
C ILE A 16 2.51 2.93 -0.90
N ILE A 17 1.92 2.41 -1.99
CA ILE A 17 1.84 0.98 -2.23
C ILE A 17 3.24 0.39 -2.44
N GLU A 18 4.08 1.05 -3.22
CA GLU A 18 5.46 0.64 -3.46
C GLU A 18 6.26 0.60 -2.15
N GLU A 19 6.19 1.65 -1.34
CA GLU A 19 6.88 1.69 -0.04
C GLU A 19 6.42 0.55 0.89
N PHE A 20 5.11 0.27 0.93
CA PHE A 20 4.55 -0.81 1.71
C PHE A 20 5.06 -2.19 1.24
N VAL A 21 5.00 -2.45 -0.07
CA VAL A 21 5.49 -3.70 -0.68
C VAL A 21 7.00 -3.88 -0.48
N LEU A 22 7.77 -2.79 -0.55
CA LEU A 22 9.22 -2.80 -0.31
C LEU A 22 9.56 -3.09 1.16
N ARG A 23 8.75 -2.60 2.12
CA ARG A 23 8.95 -2.85 3.56
C ARG A 23 8.56 -4.26 3.98
N GLU A 24 7.51 -4.84 3.39
CA GLU A 24 7.18 -6.25 3.60
C GLU A 24 8.19 -7.21 2.93
N GLY A 25 8.97 -6.72 1.96
CA GLY A 25 9.94 -7.50 1.21
C GLY A 25 11.27 -7.72 1.94
N THR A 26 11.28 -8.46 3.05
CA THR A 26 12.54 -9.00 3.63
C THR A 26 13.04 -10.26 2.92
N GLU A 27 12.29 -10.78 1.95
CA GLU A 27 12.65 -11.99 1.20
C GLU A 27 12.70 -11.70 -0.31
N TYR A 28 13.80 -11.09 -0.75
CA TYR A 28 14.21 -11.17 -2.15
C TYR A 28 14.74 -12.59 -2.45
N GLY A 29 13.85 -13.57 -2.41
CA GLY A 29 14.13 -14.99 -2.60
C GLY A 29 13.46 -15.53 -3.86
N ALA A 30 14.18 -15.47 -4.98
CA ALA A 30 14.15 -16.34 -6.17
C ALA A 30 12.83 -16.78 -6.87
N ILE A 31 11.60 -16.65 -6.35
CA ILE A 31 10.38 -17.12 -7.06
C ILE A 31 9.18 -16.13 -6.92
N GLU A 32 9.01 -15.36 -8.00
CA GLU A 32 7.77 -15.14 -8.80
C GLU A 32 6.58 -14.31 -8.28
N PHE A 33 6.81 -13.20 -7.60
CA PHE A 33 5.91 -12.04 -7.75
C PHE A 33 6.71 -10.79 -8.08
N SER A 34 6.55 -10.28 -9.30
CA SER A 34 7.10 -8.97 -9.67
C SER A 34 6.53 -7.90 -8.73
N LEU A 35 7.32 -6.86 -8.44
CA LEU A 35 6.89 -5.70 -7.68
C LEU A 35 5.51 -5.20 -8.17
N ASP A 36 5.32 -5.15 -9.48
CA ASP A 36 4.08 -4.74 -10.15
C ASP A 36 2.86 -5.61 -9.80
N GLN A 37 3.06 -6.92 -9.66
CA GLN A 37 1.99 -7.86 -9.30
C GLN A 37 1.55 -7.67 -7.85
N LYS A 38 2.50 -7.41 -6.94
CA LYS A 38 2.21 -7.05 -5.54
C LYS A 38 1.50 -5.70 -5.47
N LYS A 39 1.94 -4.69 -6.23
CA LYS A 39 1.26 -3.39 -6.29
C LYS A 39 -0.20 -3.55 -6.74
N SER A 40 -0.44 -4.37 -7.76
CA SER A 40 -1.78 -4.65 -8.28
C SER A 40 -2.66 -5.38 -7.25
N ASP A 41 -2.08 -6.30 -6.47
CA ASP A 41 -2.81 -7.02 -5.42
C ASP A 41 -3.23 -6.08 -4.28
N ILE A 42 -2.32 -5.24 -3.78
CA ILE A 42 -2.64 -4.23 -2.76
C ILE A 42 -3.72 -3.26 -3.26
N LYS A 43 -3.66 -2.86 -4.54
CA LYS A 43 -4.69 -2.02 -5.13
C LYS A 43 -6.06 -2.72 -5.11
N ARG A 44 -6.11 -4.01 -5.46
CA ARG A 44 -7.34 -4.81 -5.38
C ARG A 44 -7.87 -4.84 -3.94
N GLN A 45 -7.01 -5.04 -2.95
CA GLN A 45 -7.38 -5.05 -1.52
C GLN A 45 -7.93 -3.71 -1.04
N LEU A 46 -7.43 -2.58 -1.58
CA LEU A 46 -7.99 -1.25 -1.32
C LEU A 46 -9.38 -1.08 -1.94
N GLU A 47 -9.60 -1.66 -3.13
CA GLU A 47 -10.90 -1.65 -3.83
C GLU A 47 -11.94 -2.54 -3.13
N THR A 48 -11.53 -3.65 -2.53
CA THR A 48 -12.39 -4.60 -1.79
C THR A 48 -12.58 -4.25 -0.32
N GLU A 49 -12.03 -3.11 0.14
CA GLU A 49 -12.09 -2.67 1.54
C GLU A 49 -11.45 -3.69 2.52
N GLU A 50 -10.49 -4.49 2.04
CA GLU A 50 -9.69 -5.41 2.88
C GLU A 50 -8.58 -4.66 3.63
N VAL A 51 -8.05 -3.60 3.01
CA VAL A 51 -7.03 -2.70 3.59
C VAL A 51 -7.42 -1.24 3.40
N GLN A 52 -6.86 -0.37 4.22
CA GLN A 52 -7.08 1.07 4.17
C GLN A 52 -5.78 1.86 4.32
N ILE A 53 -5.76 3.07 3.78
CA ILE A 53 -4.65 4.00 3.95
C ILE A 53 -4.90 4.84 5.19
N THR A 54 -3.91 4.88 6.06
CA THR A 54 -3.88 5.74 7.23
C THR A 54 -2.76 6.75 7.12
N PHE A 55 -3.00 7.95 7.65
CA PHE A 55 -2.02 9.01 7.75
C PHE A 55 -1.83 9.41 9.21
N ASP A 56 -0.57 9.40 9.65
CA ASP A 56 -0.17 9.91 10.94
C ASP A 56 0.32 11.36 10.82
N ILE A 57 -0.28 12.27 11.59
CA ILE A 57 0.05 13.70 11.52
C ILE A 57 1.36 14.05 12.20
N ASN A 58 1.78 13.26 13.19
CA ASN A 58 2.97 13.53 13.98
C ASN A 58 4.21 13.17 13.17
N THR A 59 4.18 12.02 12.50
CA THR A 59 5.27 11.53 11.64
C THR A 59 5.10 11.96 10.18
N LYS A 60 3.95 12.53 9.81
CA LYS A 60 3.59 12.91 8.43
C LYS A 60 3.76 11.75 7.44
N THR A 61 3.41 10.55 7.88
CA THR A 61 3.63 9.31 7.12
C THR A 61 2.31 8.65 6.76
N CYS A 62 2.24 8.11 5.54
CA CYS A 62 1.15 7.26 5.08
C CYS A 62 1.50 5.78 5.32
N SER A 63 0.52 4.97 5.67
CA SER A 63 0.71 3.52 5.83
C SER A 63 -0.55 2.77 5.43
N ILE A 64 -0.37 1.58 4.89
CA ILE A 64 -1.46 0.65 4.56
C ILE A 64 -1.64 -0.30 5.73
N VAL A 65 -2.87 -0.44 6.20
CA VAL A 65 -3.22 -1.32 7.32
C VAL A 65 -4.48 -2.13 7.00
N PRO A 66 -4.59 -3.36 7.49
CA PRO A 66 -5.80 -4.17 7.30
C PRO A 66 -7.01 -3.56 8.01
N ILE A 67 -8.18 -3.74 7.40
CA ILE A 67 -9.49 -3.43 8.02
C ILE A 67 -9.94 -4.70 8.74
N VAL A 68 -9.51 -4.86 9.99
CA VAL A 68 -9.97 -5.95 10.88
C VAL A 68 -11.19 -5.53 11.70
#